data_AF-A0A4Y3FRK9-F1
#
_entry.id   AF-A0A4Y3FRK9-F1
#
_cell.length_a   1.000
_cell.length_b   1.000
_cell.length_c   1.000
_cell.angle_alpha   90.00
_cell.angle_beta   90.00
_cell.angle_gamma   90.00
#
_symmetry.space_group_name_H-M   'P 1'
#
loop_
_entity.id
_entity.type
_entity.pdbx_description
1 polymer ?
#
loop_
_entity_poly.entity_id
_entity_poly.type
_entity_poly.pdbx_seq_one_letter_code
_entity_poly.pdbx_strand_id
1 'polypeptide(L)'
;MFEKRAVWYYSYKLKEEELNGETVVIFIDERLKAEEEEDYLSRIEKEDDKALETFFKNQYRLGTIAVITDMGELPERIYSLLKSRGDIERMFDTFKNVLNADRTYMSDDYQMEGWMFINFISLIFYYKIYSILEIKRT
;
A
#
# COMPACT_ATOMS: atom_id res chain seq x y z
N MET A 1 12.87 -8.48 8.76
CA MET A 1 12.06 -7.93 9.89
C MET A 1 11.52 -6.57 9.46
N PHE A 2 10.22 -6.34 9.55
CA PHE A 2 9.56 -5.08 9.17
C PHE A 2 8.89 -4.52 10.43
N GLU A 3 9.05 -3.23 10.77
CA GLU A 3 8.43 -2.63 11.99
C GLU A 3 8.57 -3.47 13.29
N LYS A 4 9.76 -4.04 13.54
CA LYS A 4 10.06 -4.93 14.69
C LYS A 4 9.26 -6.25 14.74
N ARG A 5 8.61 -6.64 13.64
CA ARG A 5 7.90 -7.92 13.51
C ARG A 5 8.49 -8.78 12.41
N ALA A 6 8.35 -10.09 12.57
CA ALA A 6 8.72 -11.05 11.55
C ALA A 6 7.68 -11.03 10.43
N VAL A 7 8.15 -11.00 9.19
CA VAL A 7 7.34 -11.19 7.99
C VAL A 7 8.01 -12.33 7.24
N TRP A 8 7.27 -13.41 7.05
CA TRP A 8 7.78 -14.57 6.34
C TRP A 8 7.71 -14.33 4.84
N TYR A 9 8.65 -14.87 4.09
CA TYR A 9 8.60 -14.79 2.65
C TYR A 9 9.14 -16.07 2.00
N TYR A 10 8.70 -16.33 0.78
CA TYR A 10 9.38 -17.22 -0.14
C TYR A 10 9.36 -16.62 -1.54
N SER A 11 10.40 -16.89 -2.32
CA SER A 11 10.56 -16.33 -3.65
C SER A 11 10.91 -17.43 -4.65
N TYR A 12 10.36 -17.32 -5.85
CA TYR A 12 10.72 -18.19 -6.97
C TYR A 12 10.72 -17.38 -8.26
N LYS A 13 11.58 -17.78 -9.19
CA LYS A 13 11.59 -17.22 -10.54
C LYS A 13 10.63 -17.99 -11.42
N LEU A 14 9.89 -17.25 -12.24
CA LEU A 14 9.05 -17.85 -13.26
C LEU A 14 9.90 -18.27 -14.48
N LYS A 15 9.32 -19.12 -15.32
CA LYS A 15 9.93 -19.47 -16.61
C LYS A 15 9.78 -18.29 -17.58
N GLU A 16 10.65 -18.16 -18.57
CA GLU A 16 10.56 -17.06 -19.57
C GLU A 16 9.21 -17.03 -20.30
N GLU A 17 8.58 -18.19 -20.49
CA GLU A 17 7.24 -18.35 -21.08
C GLU A 17 6.11 -17.79 -20.20
N GLU A 18 6.36 -17.58 -18.90
CA GLU A 18 5.39 -17.10 -17.90
C GLU A 18 5.88 -15.79 -17.29
N LEU A 19 5.20 -14.67 -17.59
CA LEU A 19 5.58 -13.34 -17.10
C LEU A 19 7.08 -13.02 -17.33
N ASN A 20 7.63 -13.38 -18.50
CA ASN A 20 8.97 -12.95 -18.95
C ASN A 20 10.13 -13.27 -17.97
N GLY A 21 10.01 -14.32 -17.16
CA GLY A 21 11.06 -14.71 -16.21
C GLY A 21 11.15 -13.84 -14.95
N GLU A 22 10.10 -13.07 -14.67
CA GLU A 22 9.97 -12.21 -13.48
C GLU A 22 10.06 -13.02 -12.17
N THR A 23 10.48 -12.35 -11.09
CA THR A 23 10.54 -12.99 -9.76
C THR A 23 9.22 -12.77 -9.03
N VAL A 24 8.64 -13.84 -8.50
CA VAL A 24 7.49 -13.77 -7.61
C VAL A 24 7.96 -13.92 -6.18
N VAL A 25 7.62 -12.95 -5.34
CA VAL A 25 7.87 -12.98 -3.90
C VAL A 25 6.53 -13.01 -3.18
N ILE A 26 6.34 -14.01 -2.34
CA ILE A 26 5.13 -14.18 -1.55
C ILE A 26 5.47 -13.93 -0.10
N PHE A 27 4.75 -12.99 0.50
CA PHE A 27 4.90 -12.56 1.87
C PHE A 27 3.72 -13.05 2.70
N ILE A 28 3.99 -13.44 3.94
CA ILE A 28 2.98 -13.79 4.94
C ILE A 28 3.17 -12.87 6.13
N ASP A 29 2.14 -12.07 6.39
CA ASP A 29 2.07 -11.11 7.48
C ASP A 29 0.96 -11.52 8.46
N GLU A 30 1.34 -11.95 9.66
CA GLU A 30 0.42 -12.38 10.73
C GLU A 30 -0.49 -11.26 11.24
N ARG A 31 -0.03 -10.02 11.25
CA ARG A 31 -0.85 -8.89 11.70
C ARG A 31 -1.88 -8.55 10.62
N LEU A 32 -1.46 -8.53 9.36
CA LEU A 32 -2.38 -8.32 8.24
C LEU A 32 -3.44 -9.42 8.21
N LYS A 33 -3.03 -10.67 8.47
CA LYS A 33 -3.96 -11.78 8.62
C LYS A 33 -5.02 -11.50 9.69
N ALA A 34 -4.60 -11.07 10.88
CA ALA A 34 -5.53 -10.76 11.97
C ALA A 34 -6.48 -9.59 11.61
N GLU A 35 -5.95 -8.53 10.98
CA GLU A 35 -6.75 -7.38 10.53
C GLU A 35 -7.80 -7.80 9.48
N GLU A 36 -7.41 -8.62 8.50
CA GLU A 36 -8.33 -9.14 7.48
C GLU A 36 -9.37 -10.11 8.06
N GLU A 37 -8.99 -10.94 9.03
CA GLU A 37 -9.91 -11.84 9.74
C GLU A 37 -10.96 -11.06 10.53
N GLU A 38 -10.54 -10.04 11.28
CA GLU A 38 -11.44 -9.17 12.04
C GLU A 38 -12.41 -8.42 11.12
N ASP A 39 -11.90 -7.79 10.05
CA ASP A 39 -12.73 -7.05 9.09
C ASP A 39 -13.73 -7.99 8.40
N TYR A 40 -13.29 -9.18 7.96
CA TYR A 40 -14.18 -10.15 7.34
C TYR A 40 -15.28 -10.60 8.31
N LEU A 41 -14.93 -11.03 9.52
CA LEU A 41 -15.89 -11.49 10.53
C LEU A 41 -16.86 -10.38 10.97
N SER A 42 -16.42 -9.12 11.01
CA SER A 42 -17.26 -7.97 11.36
C SER A 42 -18.40 -7.71 10.36
N ARG A 43 -18.23 -8.17 9.11
CA ARG A 43 -19.20 -7.99 8.02
C ARG A 43 -20.15 -9.17 7.85
N ILE A 44 -19.90 -10.29 8.52
CA ILE A 44 -20.79 -11.45 8.49
C ILE A 44 -21.99 -11.18 9.40
N GLU A 45 -23.20 -11.37 8.86
CA GLU A 45 -24.41 -11.39 9.68
C GLU A 45 -24.45 -12.67 10.53
N LYS A 46 -24.91 -12.56 11.79
CA LYS A 46 -24.85 -13.66 12.78
C LYS A 46 -25.55 -14.97 12.38
N GLU A 47 -26.35 -14.98 11.31
CA GLU A 47 -27.12 -16.14 10.83
C GLU A 47 -26.72 -16.58 9.40
N ASP A 48 -25.59 -16.09 8.85
CA ASP A 48 -25.11 -16.49 7.52
C ASP A 48 -24.08 -17.63 7.59
N ASP A 49 -24.58 -18.86 7.71
CA ASP A 49 -23.76 -20.09 7.72
C ASP A 49 -22.89 -20.25 6.45
N LYS A 50 -23.35 -19.72 5.30
CA LYS A 50 -22.60 -19.81 4.04
C LYS A 50 -21.41 -18.86 4.02
N ALA A 51 -21.56 -17.66 4.57
CA ALA A 51 -20.45 -16.74 4.75
C ALA A 51 -19.40 -17.32 5.71
N LEU A 52 -19.84 -18.00 6.78
CA LEU A 52 -18.94 -18.65 7.73
C LEU A 52 -18.16 -19.82 7.11
N GLU A 53 -18.81 -20.67 6.31
CA GLU A 53 -18.11 -21.72 5.56
C GLU A 53 -17.08 -21.14 4.58
N THR A 54 -17.43 -20.03 3.93
CA THR A 54 -16.55 -19.35 2.97
C THR A 54 -15.35 -18.73 3.69
N PHE A 55 -15.54 -18.20 4.89
CA PHE A 55 -14.46 -17.72 5.75
C PHE A 55 -13.48 -18.86 6.07
N PHE A 56 -13.95 -19.99 6.61
CA PHE A 56 -13.07 -21.09 6.97
C PHE A 56 -12.31 -21.70 5.78
N LYS A 57 -12.92 -21.65 4.59
CA LYS A 57 -12.28 -22.05 3.32
C LYS A 57 -11.25 -21.05 2.81
N ASN A 58 -11.25 -19.80 3.23
CA ASN A 58 -10.33 -18.77 2.72
C ASN A 58 -9.35 -18.23 3.76
N GLN A 59 -9.59 -18.45 5.06
CA GLN A 59 -8.79 -17.93 6.17
C GLN A 59 -7.28 -18.24 6.04
N TYR A 60 -6.91 -19.36 5.41
CA TYR A 60 -5.50 -19.74 5.25
C TYR A 60 -4.75 -18.87 4.23
N ARG A 61 -5.46 -18.11 3.40
CA ARG A 61 -4.87 -17.17 2.42
C ARG A 61 -4.73 -15.75 2.98
N LEU A 62 -5.40 -15.45 4.09
CA LEU A 62 -5.37 -14.12 4.69
C LEU A 62 -3.96 -13.77 5.18
N GLY A 63 -3.61 -12.49 5.07
CA GLY A 63 -2.27 -11.96 5.33
C GLY A 63 -1.22 -12.34 4.29
N THR A 64 -1.62 -12.98 3.19
CA THR A 64 -0.70 -13.33 2.09
C THR A 64 -0.66 -12.22 1.05
N ILE A 65 0.53 -11.74 0.71
CA ILE A 65 0.72 -10.77 -0.37
C ILE A 65 1.70 -11.34 -1.40
N ALA A 66 1.28 -11.40 -2.66
CA ALA A 66 2.14 -11.78 -3.78
C ALA A 66 2.61 -10.52 -4.53
N VAL A 67 3.92 -10.43 -4.78
CA VAL A 67 4.55 -9.34 -5.51
C VAL A 67 5.34 -9.92 -6.67
N ILE A 68 5.12 -9.38 -7.87
CA ILE A 68 5.91 -9.66 -9.07
C ILE A 68 6.93 -8.53 -9.20
N THR A 69 8.21 -8.87 -9.37
CA THR A 69 9.28 -7.88 -9.41
C THR A 69 10.53 -8.36 -10.17
N ASP A 70 11.16 -7.41 -10.84
CA ASP A 70 12.44 -7.51 -11.55
C ASP A 70 13.60 -6.89 -10.75
N MET A 71 13.32 -6.27 -9.59
CA MET A 71 14.26 -5.37 -8.90
C MET A 71 15.55 -6.04 -8.43
N GLY A 72 15.63 -7.37 -8.36
CA GLY A 72 16.84 -8.08 -7.89
C GLY A 72 17.25 -7.69 -6.46
N GLU A 73 16.32 -7.17 -5.66
CA GLU A 73 16.53 -6.63 -4.31
C GLU A 73 16.16 -7.65 -3.24
N LEU A 74 16.57 -7.35 -1.99
CA LEU A 74 16.19 -8.17 -0.85
C LEU A 74 14.65 -8.14 -0.61
N PRO A 75 14.02 -9.28 -0.26
CA PRO A 75 12.59 -9.36 0.03
C PRO A 75 12.11 -8.35 1.08
N GLU A 76 12.91 -8.04 2.09
CA GLU A 76 12.58 -7.00 3.09
C GLU A 76 12.43 -5.61 2.46
N ARG A 77 13.29 -5.27 1.49
CA ARG A 77 13.24 -3.99 0.79
C ARG A 77 12.03 -3.92 -0.14
N ILE A 78 11.76 -5.01 -0.87
CA ILE A 78 10.57 -5.14 -1.72
C ILE A 78 9.31 -4.97 -0.88
N TYR A 79 9.23 -5.63 0.28
CA TYR A 79 8.10 -5.51 1.19
C TYR A 79 7.95 -4.10 1.77
N SER A 80 9.06 -3.46 2.15
CA SER A 80 9.04 -2.08 2.65
C SER A 80 8.53 -1.10 1.59
N LEU A 81 8.96 -1.24 0.34
CA LEU A 81 8.49 -0.42 -0.77
C LEU A 81 6.99 -0.63 -1.01
N LEU A 82 6.54 -1.89 -1.02
CA LEU A 82 5.12 -2.23 -1.11
C LEU A 82 4.31 -1.53 -0.01
N LYS A 83 4.76 -1.57 1.24
CA LYS A 83 4.05 -0.94 2.37
C LYS A 83 4.08 0.58 2.33
N SER A 84 5.15 1.20 1.84
CA SER A 84 5.20 2.66 1.63
C SER A 84 4.22 3.17 0.57
N ARG A 85 3.60 2.29 -0.23
CA ARG A 85 2.54 2.68 -1.17
C ARG A 85 1.37 3.39 -0.48
N GLY A 86 1.06 3.03 0.78
CA GLY A 86 0.01 3.70 1.55
C GLY A 86 0.34 5.17 1.87
N ASP A 87 1.63 5.53 1.91
CA ASP A 87 2.04 6.92 2.14
C ASP A 87 1.66 7.81 0.96
N ILE A 88 1.61 7.25 -0.26
CA ILE A 88 1.14 7.94 -1.46
C ILE A 88 -0.34 8.32 -1.32
N GLU A 89 -1.17 7.44 -0.75
CA GLU A 89 -2.58 7.73 -0.51
C GLU A 89 -2.75 8.88 0.50
N ARG A 90 -1.98 8.84 1.60
CA ARG A 90 -1.93 9.96 2.56
C ARG A 90 -1.45 11.26 1.93
N MET A 91 -0.50 11.20 1.00
CA MET A 91 -0.07 12.37 0.22
C MET A 91 -1.21 12.94 -0.63
N PHE A 92 -1.96 12.08 -1.32
CA PHE A 92 -3.11 12.51 -2.13
C PHE A 92 -4.25 13.09 -1.28
N ASP A 93 -4.51 12.54 -0.11
CA ASP A 93 -5.50 13.10 0.81
C ASP A 93 -5.07 14.47 1.37
N THR A 94 -3.78 14.62 1.69
CA THR A 94 -3.21 15.92 2.07
C THR A 94 -3.35 16.92 0.93
N PHE A 95 -3.02 16.51 -0.30
CA PHE A 95 -3.14 17.34 -1.49
C PHE A 95 -4.59 17.85 -1.67
N LYS A 96 -5.59 16.98 -1.52
CA LYS A 96 -6.99 17.37 -1.66
C LYS A 96 -7.47 18.27 -0.52
N ASN A 97 -7.25 17.85 0.72
CA ASN A 97 -7.93 18.42 1.89
C ASN A 97 -7.15 19.56 2.57
N VAL A 98 -5.82 19.51 2.57
CA VAL A 98 -4.99 20.52 3.26
C VAL A 98 -4.63 21.67 2.33
N LEU A 99 -4.29 21.35 1.08
CA LEU A 99 -4.01 22.37 0.06
C LEU A 99 -5.29 22.92 -0.58
N ASN A 100 -6.47 22.35 -0.29
CA ASN A 100 -7.76 22.67 -0.93
C ASN A 100 -7.65 22.71 -2.45
N ALA A 101 -6.83 21.81 -3.00
CA ALA A 101 -6.48 21.81 -4.39
C ALA A 101 -7.63 21.26 -5.27
N ASP A 102 -8.71 20.73 -4.71
CA ASP A 102 -9.80 20.15 -5.50
C ASP A 102 -10.62 21.17 -6.33
N ARG A 103 -10.42 22.48 -6.10
CA ARG A 103 -11.10 23.57 -6.83
C ARG A 103 -10.15 24.32 -7.75
N THR A 104 -9.88 23.77 -8.92
CA THR A 104 -9.33 24.56 -10.02
C THR A 104 -10.42 25.50 -10.55
N TYR A 105 -10.39 26.77 -10.14
CA TYR A 105 -11.15 27.84 -10.79
C TYR A 105 -10.54 28.23 -12.16
N MET A 106 -9.80 27.33 -12.79
CA MET A 106 -9.01 27.58 -14.00
C MET A 106 -9.74 27.07 -15.24
N SER A 107 -9.70 27.85 -16.32
CA SER A 107 -10.49 27.61 -17.53
C SER A 107 -9.64 27.26 -18.76
N ASP A 108 -8.31 27.29 -18.64
CA ASP A 108 -7.35 27.03 -19.71
C ASP A 108 -6.33 25.95 -19.29
N ASP A 109 -5.93 25.11 -20.25
CA ASP A 109 -5.10 23.92 -19.99
C ASP A 109 -3.71 24.30 -19.45
N TYR A 110 -3.10 25.36 -19.99
CA TYR A 110 -1.79 25.85 -19.52
C TYR A 110 -1.85 26.35 -18.07
N GLN A 111 -2.98 26.97 -17.69
CA GLN A 111 -3.18 27.41 -16.31
C GLN A 111 -3.30 26.21 -15.38
N MET A 112 -4.04 25.16 -15.79
CA MET A 112 -4.20 23.93 -15.04
C MET A 112 -2.86 23.20 -14.83
N GLU A 113 -2.02 23.12 -15.86
CA GLU A 113 -0.68 22.54 -15.78
C GLU A 113 0.22 23.31 -14.79
N GLY A 114 0.27 24.64 -14.91
CA GLY A 114 1.05 25.49 -14.01
C GLY A 114 0.58 25.38 -12.55
N TRP A 115 -0.74 25.31 -12.36
CA TRP A 115 -1.33 25.13 -11.04
C TRP A 115 -1.03 23.74 -10.46
N MET A 116 -1.10 22.67 -11.26
CA MET A 116 -0.70 21.32 -10.85
C MET A 116 0.78 21.28 -10.43
N PHE A 117 1.65 21.95 -11.20
CA PHE A 117 3.08 22.02 -10.91
C PHE A 117 3.37 22.72 -9.57
N ILE A 118 2.72 23.85 -9.30
CA ILE A 118 2.88 24.58 -8.02
C ILE A 118 2.35 23.73 -6.86
N ASN A 119 1.21 23.07 -7.01
CA ASN A 119 0.68 22.19 -5.97
C ASN A 119 1.59 20.97 -5.73
N PHE A 120 2.18 20.40 -6.79
CA PHE A 120 3.16 19.32 -6.65
C PHE A 120 4.40 19.74 -5.86
N ILE A 121 4.96 20.93 -6.13
CA ILE A 121 6.07 21.49 -5.34
C ILE A 121 5.64 21.71 -3.89
N SER A 122 4.43 22.22 -3.67
CA SER A 122 3.89 22.48 -2.34
C SER A 122 3.75 21.18 -1.52
N LEU A 123 3.32 20.10 -2.17
CA LEU A 123 3.25 18.76 -1.59
C LEU A 123 4.64 18.23 -1.21
N ILE A 124 5.66 18.44 -2.05
CA ILE A 124 7.06 18.09 -1.72
C ILE A 124 7.52 18.82 -0.46
N PHE A 125 7.24 20.13 -0.34
CA PHE A 125 7.61 20.90 0.85
C PHE A 125 6.86 20.42 2.09
N TYR A 126 5.56 20.16 1.97
CA TYR A 126 4.77 19.59 3.07
C TYR A 126 5.38 18.29 3.57
N TYR A 127 5.70 17.36 2.66
CA TYR A 127 6.29 16.07 3.05
C TYR A 127 7.66 16.21 3.71
N LYS A 128 8.52 17.12 3.20
CA LYS A 128 9.80 17.41 3.83
C LYS A 128 9.63 17.91 5.27
N ILE A 129 8.70 18.84 5.48
CA ILE A 129 8.41 19.37 6.83
C ILE A 129 7.85 18.27 7.72
N TYR A 130 6.89 17.48 7.21
CA TYR A 130 6.29 16.35 7.93
C TYR A 130 7.35 15.35 8.39
N SER A 131 8.25 14.93 7.49
CA SER A 131 9.35 14.01 7.80
C SER A 131 10.29 14.55 8.89
N ILE A 132 10.61 15.85 8.86
CA ILE A 132 11.42 16.49 9.90
C ILE A 132 10.70 16.46 11.26
N LEU A 133 9.39 16.66 11.28
CA LEU A 133 8.59 16.65 12.50
C LEU A 133 8.45 15.23 13.09
N GLU A 134 8.30 14.20 12.26
CA GLU A 134 8.30 12.81 12.73
C GLU A 134 9.64 12.41 13.35
N ILE A 135 10.76 12.79 12.73
CA ILE A 135 12.10 12.52 13.26
C ILE A 135 12.31 13.16 14.65
N LYS A 136 11.75 14.36 14.89
CA LYS A 136 11.84 15.04 16.19
C LYS A 136 10.92 14.47 17.28
N ARG A 137 9.94 13.65 16.92
CA ARG A 137 9.01 13.01 17.87
C ARG A 137 9.56 11.71 18.47
N THR A 138 10.68 11.21 17.93
CA THR A 138 11.39 10.00 18.39
C THR A 138 12.64 10.41 19.16
#